data_AF-M5DZL8-F1
#
_entry.id   AF-M5DZL8-F1
#
_cell.length_a   1.000
_cell.length_b   1.000
_cell.length_c   1.000
_cell.angle_alpha   90.00
_cell.angle_beta   90.00
_cell.angle_gamma   90.00
#
_symmetry.space_group_name_H-M   'P 1'
#
loop_
_entity.id
_entity.type
_entity.pdbx_description
1 polymer ?
#
loop_
_entity_poly.entity_id
_entity_poly.type
_entity_poly.pdbx_seq_one_letter_code
_entity_poly.pdbx_strand_id
1 'polypeptide(L)'
;MFKKISLERTACYGHCPIYKLDIFADGKVNYFGELFVRIEGFKSWQLSAESIEKLNEVIYKYDYFNIKEQMVTMMSSDSPSCITEIKMDDGRERKIKNDYGCNQWPLKLKAFENRIDKIVNSEQYVNEDE
;
A
#
# COMPACT_ATOMS: atom_id res chain seq x y z
N MET A 1 -12.38 4.87 -12.46
CA MET A 1 -11.02 4.32 -12.26
C MET A 1 -10.33 5.06 -11.12
N PHE A 2 -9.22 4.56 -10.59
CA PHE A 2 -8.45 5.36 -9.65
C PHE A 2 -7.76 6.52 -10.38
N LYS A 3 -7.60 7.66 -9.68
CA LYS A 3 -6.79 8.82 -10.06
C LYS A 3 -5.40 8.74 -9.43
N LYS A 4 -5.35 8.41 -8.13
CA LYS A 4 -4.11 8.21 -7.37
C LYS A 4 -4.30 7.13 -6.30
N ILE A 5 -3.30 6.29 -6.12
CA ILE A 5 -3.14 5.41 -4.96
C ILE A 5 -1.88 5.86 -4.23
N SER A 6 -1.98 6.10 -2.92
CA SER A 6 -0.82 6.27 -2.04
C SER A 6 -0.76 5.10 -1.09
N LEU A 7 0.41 4.49 -0.94
CA LEU A 7 0.68 3.39 0.00
C LEU A 7 1.96 3.71 0.78
N GLU A 8 1.89 3.66 2.09
CA GLU A 8 3.01 3.95 2.98
C GLU A 8 3.19 2.80 3.97
N ARG A 9 4.39 2.23 4.03
CA ARG A 9 4.81 1.25 5.03
C ARG A 9 5.60 1.98 6.12
N THR A 10 5.21 1.81 7.38
CA THR A 10 5.81 2.54 8.50
C THR A 10 6.78 1.66 9.30
N ALA A 11 7.57 2.30 10.17
CA ALA A 11 8.46 1.65 11.11
C ALA A 11 7.76 0.59 12.00
N CYS A 12 8.57 -0.34 12.51
CA CYS A 12 8.27 -1.24 13.61
C CYS A 12 9.49 -1.30 14.55
N TYR A 13 9.45 -2.08 15.64
CA TYR A 13 10.59 -2.19 16.57
C TYR A 13 11.83 -2.90 15.96
N GLY A 14 11.65 -3.66 14.87
CA GLY A 14 12.72 -4.38 14.17
C GLY A 14 13.09 -3.76 12.82
N HIS A 15 13.39 -4.61 11.84
CA HIS A 15 13.84 -4.22 10.49
C HIS A 15 12.67 -4.23 9.49
N CYS A 16 11.60 -3.50 9.79
CA CYS A 16 10.50 -3.36 8.83
C CYS A 16 10.85 -2.29 7.79
N PRO A 17 10.75 -2.59 6.49
CA PRO A 17 10.98 -1.60 5.45
C PRO A 17 10.06 -0.38 5.59
N ILE A 18 10.66 0.81 5.53
CA ILE A 18 9.96 2.09 5.60
C ILE A 18 10.03 2.73 4.22
N TYR A 19 8.88 2.86 3.56
CA TYR A 19 8.80 3.47 2.24
C TYR A 19 7.39 3.97 1.91
N LYS A 20 7.33 4.80 0.88
CA LYS A 20 6.10 5.34 0.32
C LYS A 20 6.04 5.16 -1.18
N LEU A 21 4.84 4.86 -1.68
CA LEU A 21 4.47 4.79 -3.08
C LEU A 21 3.35 5.79 -3.36
N ASP A 22 3.50 6.54 -4.44
CA ASP A 22 2.46 7.33 -5.07
C ASP A 22 2.29 6.85 -6.52
N ILE A 23 1.15 6.23 -6.79
CA ILE A 23 0.81 5.59 -8.07
C ILE A 23 -0.28 6.41 -8.75
N PHE A 24 -0.04 6.82 -9.99
CA PHE A 24 -0.95 7.66 -10.76
C PHE A 24 -1.66 6.86 -11.86
N ALA A 25 -2.83 7.32 -12.28
CA ALA A 25 -3.65 6.65 -13.29
C ALA A 25 -2.98 6.55 -14.67
N ASP A 26 -2.00 7.42 -14.95
CA ASP A 26 -1.16 7.37 -16.15
C ASP A 26 -0.06 6.30 -16.07
N GLY A 27 0.04 5.58 -14.94
CA GLY A 27 1.01 4.53 -14.67
C GLY A 27 2.32 4.99 -14.07
N LYS A 28 2.52 6.29 -13.85
CA LYS A 28 3.70 6.76 -13.13
C LYS A 28 3.65 6.29 -11.68
N VAL A 29 4.76 5.77 -11.18
CA VAL A 29 4.96 5.47 -9.76
C VAL A 29 6.11 6.31 -9.24
N ASN A 30 5.88 7.02 -8.15
CA ASN A 30 6.93 7.65 -7.35
C ASN A 30 7.12 6.83 -6.09
N TYR A 31 8.36 6.46 -5.81
CA TYR A 31 8.77 5.76 -4.61
C TYR A 31 9.70 6.65 -3.80
N PHE A 32 9.56 6.60 -2.49
CA PHE A 32 10.53 7.14 -1.55
C PHE A 32 10.84 6.07 -0.50
N GLY A 33 12.05 5.54 -0.54
CA GLY A 33 12.58 4.64 0.48
C GLY A 33 13.22 5.44 1.60
N GLU A 34 12.93 5.09 2.85
CA GLU A 34 13.47 5.80 4.02
C GLU A 34 14.50 4.96 4.78
N LEU A 35 14.15 3.74 5.18
CA LEU A 35 15.01 2.88 5.98
C LEU A 35 14.66 1.41 5.79
N PHE A 36 15.62 0.51 6.01
CA PHE A 36 15.47 -0.95 5.89
C PHE A 36 14.90 -1.38 4.52
N VAL A 37 15.31 -0.66 3.48
CA VAL A 37 15.00 -0.90 2.08
C VAL A 37 16.30 -1.03 1.31
N ARG A 38 16.31 -1.83 0.24
CA ARG A 38 17.48 -1.94 -0.66
C ARG A 38 17.90 -0.58 -1.21
N ILE A 39 16.93 0.27 -1.59
CA ILE A 39 17.18 1.58 -2.16
C ILE A 39 16.47 2.65 -1.33
N GLU A 40 17.26 3.49 -0.66
CA GLU A 40 16.80 4.70 0.00
C GLU A 40 16.70 5.87 -1.00
N GLY A 41 15.86 6.86 -0.67
CA GLY A 41 15.59 8.04 -1.48
C GLY A 41 14.57 7.82 -2.60
N PHE A 42 14.55 8.75 -3.55
CA PHE A 42 13.54 8.80 -4.60
C PHE A 42 13.87 7.86 -5.78
N LYS A 43 12.87 7.09 -6.19
CA LYS A 43 12.84 6.37 -7.48
C LYS A 43 11.51 6.57 -8.18
N SER A 44 11.51 6.38 -9.49
CA SER A 44 10.27 6.39 -10.27
C SER A 44 10.35 5.43 -11.44
N TRP A 45 9.23 4.81 -11.76
CA TRP A 45 9.09 3.95 -12.93
C TRP A 45 7.69 4.07 -13.52
N GLN A 46 7.48 3.40 -14.64
CA GLN A 46 6.25 3.44 -15.41
C GLN A 46 5.64 2.03 -15.44
N LEU A 47 4.36 1.93 -15.08
CA LEU A 47 3.58 0.71 -15.17
C LEU A 47 3.01 0.51 -16.58
N SER A 48 2.80 -0.75 -16.94
CA SER A 48 2.04 -1.11 -18.14
C SER A 48 0.54 -0.84 -17.93
N ALA A 49 -0.20 -0.71 -19.03
CA ALA A 49 -1.66 -0.59 -18.99
C ALA A 49 -2.30 -1.78 -18.26
N GLU A 50 -1.79 -2.99 -18.46
CA GLU A 50 -2.25 -4.20 -17.77
C GLU A 50 -2.11 -4.10 -16.24
N SER A 51 -1.00 -3.54 -15.74
CA SER A 51 -0.85 -3.30 -14.30
C SER A 51 -1.84 -2.27 -13.77
N ILE A 52 -2.18 -1.25 -14.56
CA ILE A 52 -3.18 -0.24 -14.20
C ILE A 52 -4.59 -0.85 -14.14
N GLU A 53 -4.93 -1.69 -15.10
CA GLU A 53 -6.19 -2.45 -15.08
C GLU A 53 -6.26 -3.36 -13.84
N LYS A 54 -5.20 -4.12 -13.56
CA LYS A 54 -5.11 -4.96 -12.34
C LYS A 54 -5.27 -4.16 -11.05
N LEU A 55 -4.72 -2.95 -10.97
CA LEU A 55 -4.90 -2.08 -9.79
C LEU A 55 -6.38 -1.69 -9.62
N ASN A 56 -7.05 -1.28 -10.71
CA ASN A 56 -8.47 -1.00 -10.67
C ASN A 56 -9.28 -2.23 -10.23
N GLU A 57 -9.04 -3.40 -10.84
CA GLU A 57 -9.69 -4.65 -10.45
C GLU A 57 -9.51 -4.97 -8.97
N VAL A 58 -8.30 -4.79 -8.43
CA VAL A 58 -8.01 -5.05 -7.01
C VAL A 58 -8.78 -4.11 -6.09
N ILE A 59 -8.95 -2.82 -6.44
CA ILE A 59 -9.78 -1.89 -5.67
C ILE A 59 -11.22 -2.39 -5.57
N TYR A 60 -11.80 -2.82 -6.70
CA TYR A 60 -13.17 -3.33 -6.74
C TYR A 60 -13.30 -4.69 -6.05
N LYS A 61 -12.39 -5.63 -6.33
CA LYS A 61 -12.42 -7.01 -5.81
C LYS A 61 -12.35 -7.07 -4.28
N TYR A 62 -11.52 -6.22 -3.67
CA TYR A 62 -11.39 -6.18 -2.21
C TYR A 62 -12.46 -5.31 -1.54
N ASP A 63 -13.26 -4.60 -2.34
CA ASP A 63 -14.31 -3.70 -1.91
C ASP A 63 -13.75 -2.64 -0.95
N TYR A 64 -12.63 -2.03 -1.34
CA TYR A 64 -11.81 -1.17 -0.47
C TYR A 64 -12.62 -0.06 0.20
N PHE A 65 -13.54 0.56 -0.53
CA PHE A 65 -14.36 1.67 -0.04
C PHE A 65 -15.42 1.25 0.99
N ASN A 66 -15.76 -0.03 1.09
CA ASN A 66 -16.75 -0.54 2.04
C ASN A 66 -16.13 -1.42 3.14
N ILE A 67 -14.80 -1.56 3.20
CA ILE A 67 -14.13 -2.21 4.33
C ILE A 67 -14.56 -1.53 5.63
N LYS A 68 -15.01 -2.28 6.63
CA LYS A 68 -15.48 -1.73 7.90
C LYS A 68 -14.46 -1.98 9.00
N GLU A 69 -14.39 -1.03 9.93
CA GLU A 69 -13.71 -1.23 11.20
C GLU A 69 -14.43 -2.30 12.02
N GLN A 70 -13.66 -3.01 12.82
CA GLN A 70 -14.09 -4.02 13.76
C GLN A 70 -13.80 -3.53 15.18
N MET A 71 -14.52 -4.10 16.15
CA MET A 71 -14.21 -3.87 17.54
C MET A 71 -12.81 -4.40 17.86
N VAL A 72 -11.97 -3.54 18.44
CA VAL A 72 -10.61 -3.92 18.84
C VAL A 72 -10.69 -4.85 20.04
N THR A 73 -10.17 -6.06 19.88
CA THR A 73 -10.05 -7.05 20.96
C THR A 73 -8.62 -7.55 21.14
N MET A 74 -7.72 -7.18 20.21
CA MET A 74 -6.32 -7.56 20.23
C MET A 74 -5.49 -6.37 19.76
N MET A 75 -4.42 -6.08 20.49
CA MET A 75 -3.46 -5.04 20.15
C MET A 75 -2.05 -5.47 20.57
N SER A 76 -1.06 -5.18 19.72
CA SER A 76 0.37 -5.36 19.97
C SER A 76 1.09 -4.10 19.52
N SER A 77 2.10 -3.65 20.30
CA SER A 77 2.78 -2.37 20.10
C SER A 77 3.89 -2.39 19.04
N ASP A 78 4.35 -3.58 18.62
CA ASP A 78 5.63 -3.71 17.92
C ASP A 78 5.48 -4.01 16.43
N SER A 79 4.24 -4.02 15.93
CA SER A 79 3.93 -4.33 14.54
C SER A 79 3.97 -3.08 13.64
N PRO A 80 4.34 -3.21 12.36
CA PRO A 80 4.27 -2.10 11.41
C PRO A 80 2.81 -1.73 11.09
N SER A 81 2.61 -0.52 10.58
CA SER A 81 1.35 -0.10 9.97
C SER A 81 1.49 0.04 8.46
N CYS A 82 0.37 -0.02 7.76
CA CYS A 82 0.26 0.45 6.39
C CYS A 82 -0.78 1.57 6.30
N ILE A 83 -0.43 2.68 5.67
CA ILE A 83 -1.38 3.76 5.38
C ILE A 83 -1.66 3.70 3.89
N THR A 84 -2.92 3.47 3.53
CA THR A 84 -3.36 3.46 2.14
C THR A 84 -4.39 4.54 1.91
N GLU A 85 -4.25 5.28 0.82
CA GLU A 85 -5.19 6.30 0.37
C GLU A 85 -5.50 6.10 -1.11
N ILE A 86 -6.79 6.08 -1.47
CA ILE A 86 -7.22 5.94 -2.85
C ILE A 86 -8.13 7.10 -3.20
N LYS A 87 -7.78 7.79 -4.29
CA LYS A 87 -8.58 8.84 -4.91
C LYS A 87 -9.07 8.30 -6.24
N MET A 88 -10.38 8.34 -6.47
CA MET A 88 -11.04 7.94 -7.71
C MET A 88 -11.19 9.14 -8.66
N ASP A 89 -11.37 8.87 -9.95
CA ASP A 89 -11.68 9.89 -10.96
C ASP A 89 -13.04 10.58 -10.73
N ASP A 90 -14.02 9.85 -10.19
CA ASP A 90 -15.33 10.36 -9.81
C ASP A 90 -15.35 11.20 -8.53
N GLY A 91 -14.19 11.45 -7.92
CA GLY A 91 -14.03 12.28 -6.72
C GLY A 91 -14.18 11.52 -5.40
N ARG A 92 -14.53 10.22 -5.41
CA ARG A 92 -14.49 9.41 -4.18
C ARG A 92 -13.07 9.30 -3.66
N GLU A 93 -12.90 9.46 -2.36
CA GLU A 93 -11.61 9.32 -1.69
C GLU A 93 -11.76 8.54 -0.39
N ARG A 94 -10.77 7.70 -0.08
CA ARG A 94 -10.71 7.01 1.20
C ARG A 94 -9.27 6.76 1.63
N LYS A 95 -8.98 7.10 2.89
CA LYS A 95 -7.72 6.80 3.58
C LYS A 95 -7.96 5.84 4.75
N ILE A 96 -7.11 4.83 4.89
CA ILE A 96 -7.11 3.89 6.01
C ILE A 96 -5.69 3.76 6.55
N LYS A 97 -5.53 3.84 7.88
CA LYS A 97 -4.31 3.42 8.59
C LYS A 97 -4.57 2.06 9.23
N ASN A 98 -3.91 1.04 8.70
CA ASN A 98 -4.01 -0.33 9.15
C ASN A 98 -2.81 -0.69 10.02
N ASP A 99 -2.99 -0.66 11.34
CA ASP A 99 -1.99 -1.15 12.29
C ASP A 99 -2.04 -2.68 12.34
N TYR A 100 -0.98 -3.35 11.91
CA TYR A 100 -0.94 -4.82 11.84
C TYR A 100 -0.83 -5.50 13.19
N GLY A 101 -0.56 -4.74 14.26
CA GLY A 101 -0.61 -5.21 15.63
C GLY A 101 -2.03 -5.24 16.18
N CYS A 102 -3.00 -4.64 15.47
CA CYS A 102 -4.38 -4.50 15.89
C CYS A 102 -5.33 -5.25 14.95
N ASN A 103 -6.42 -5.80 15.48
CA ASN A 103 -7.47 -6.44 14.68
C ASN A 103 -8.61 -5.49 14.26
N GLN A 104 -8.42 -4.17 14.37
CA GLN A 104 -9.40 -3.15 13.97
C GLN A 104 -9.84 -3.34 12.51
N TRP A 105 -8.95 -3.80 11.64
CA TRP A 105 -9.26 -4.02 10.23
C TRP A 105 -9.24 -5.50 9.86
N PRO A 106 -10.10 -5.94 8.93
CA PRO A 106 -10.12 -7.33 8.51
C PRO A 106 -8.85 -7.68 7.74
N LEU A 107 -8.40 -8.94 7.83
CA LEU A 107 -7.19 -9.44 7.16
C LEU A 107 -7.17 -9.17 5.65
N LYS A 108 -8.35 -9.06 5.01
CA LYS A 108 -8.45 -8.70 3.59
C LYS A 108 -7.84 -7.33 3.26
N LEU A 109 -7.77 -6.39 4.20
CA LEU A 109 -7.11 -5.09 3.97
C LEU A 109 -5.60 -5.27 3.82
N LYS A 110 -4.96 -6.05 4.69
CA LYS A 110 -3.54 -6.39 4.55
C LYS A 110 -3.24 -7.13 3.25
N ALA A 111 -4.13 -8.03 2.83
CA ALA A 111 -4.01 -8.72 1.55
C ALA A 111 -4.14 -7.76 0.34
N PHE A 112 -5.03 -6.77 0.42
CA PHE A 112 -5.16 -5.70 -0.58
C PHE A 112 -3.88 -4.87 -0.68
N GLU A 113 -3.34 -4.41 0.45
CA GLU A 113 -2.10 -3.62 0.53
C GLU A 113 -0.91 -4.38 -0.08
N ASN A 114 -0.72 -5.64 0.31
CA ASN A 114 0.32 -6.50 -0.25
C ASN A 114 0.14 -6.78 -1.75
N ARG A 115 -1.10 -6.77 -2.24
CA ARG A 115 -1.37 -6.97 -3.67
C ARG A 115 -0.99 -5.75 -4.50
N ILE A 116 -1.12 -4.54 -3.95
CA ILE A 116 -0.63 -3.30 -4.60
C ILE A 116 0.88 -3.41 -4.80
N ASP A 117 1.64 -3.71 -3.73
CA ASP A 117 3.11 -3.87 -3.80
C ASP A 117 3.55 -4.83 -4.90
N LYS A 118 2.89 -5.99 -5.00
CA LYS A 118 3.16 -6.99 -6.04
C LYS A 118 2.86 -6.50 -7.45
N ILE A 119 1.76 -5.77 -7.65
CA ILE A 119 1.39 -5.27 -8.99
C ILE A 119 2.35 -4.18 -9.45
N VAL A 120 2.81 -3.32 -8.53
CA VAL A 120 3.74 -2.24 -8.86
C VAL A 120 5.19 -2.68 -8.86
N ASN A 121 5.47 -3.92 -8.45
CA ASN A 121 6.81 -4.49 -8.32
C ASN A 121 7.70 -3.64 -7.40
N SER A 122 7.20 -3.26 -6.22
CA SER A 122 7.99 -2.46 -5.26
C SER A 122 9.16 -3.24 -4.66
N GLU A 123 9.10 -4.57 -4.66
CA GLU A 123 10.12 -5.47 -4.13
C GLU A 123 11.52 -5.24 -4.72
N GLN A 124 11.62 -4.83 -5.99
CA GLN A 124 12.90 -4.50 -6.65
C GLN A 124 13.68 -3.36 -5.95
N TYR A 125 12.99 -2.52 -5.17
CA TYR A 125 13.59 -1.42 -4.40
C TYR A 125 13.57 -1.64 -2.89
N VAL A 126 12.80 -2.62 -2.42
CA VAL A 126 12.61 -2.91 -1.00
C VAL A 126 13.49 -4.07 -0.55
N ASN A 127 13.51 -5.18 -1.28
CA ASN A 127 14.27 -6.38 -0.91
C ASN A 127 15.60 -6.43 -1.67
N GLU A 128 16.63 -6.99 -1.05
CA GLU A 128 17.86 -7.38 -1.76
C GLU A 128 17.57 -8.59 -2.66
N ASP A 129 18.22 -8.65 -3.83
CA ASP A 129 18.18 -9.86 -4.66
C ASP A 129 18.94 -10.96 -3.90
N GLU A 130 18.31 -12.11 -3.64
CA GLU A 130 18.98 -13.33 -3.16
C GLU A 130 20.01 -13.86 -4.18
#